data_AF-A0A1V8RLS5-F1
#
_entry.id   AF-A0A1V8RLS5-F1
#
_cell.length_a   1.000
_cell.length_b   1.000
_cell.length_c   1.000
_cell.angle_alpha   90.00
_cell.angle_beta   90.00
_cell.angle_gamma   90.00
#
_symmetry.space_group_name_H-M   'P 1'
#
loop_
_entity.id
_entity.type
_entity.pdbx_description
1 polymer ?
#
loop_
_entity_poly.entity_id
_entity_poly.type
_entity_poly.pdbx_seq_one_letter_code
_entity_poly.pdbx_strand_id
1 'polypeptide(L)'
;MGGKDRPLSPPFVEPKDLVRYALLCSMHRPDDWPAWLHAAGVTTVDGNSGVKFENSALAYQAAIDECGIVMAQRAFVEDDLRAGV
;
A
#
# COMPACT_ATOMS: atom_id res chain seq x y z
N MET A 1 -12.91 -9.75 -23.49
CA MET A 1 -14.26 -9.27 -23.14
C MET A 1 -14.14 -8.54 -21.80
N GLY A 2 -14.37 -7.22 -21.77
CA GLY A 2 -14.51 -6.42 -20.54
C GLY A 2 -13.21 -6.04 -19.81
N GLY A 3 -12.63 -4.88 -20.10
CA GLY A 3 -11.50 -4.34 -19.33
C GLY A 3 -11.21 -2.87 -19.60
N LYS A 4 -12.15 -2.15 -20.20
CA LYS A 4 -12.07 -0.70 -20.40
C LYS A 4 -13.13 -0.12 -19.47
N ASP A 5 -12.75 0.87 -18.66
CA ASP A 5 -13.63 1.63 -17.76
C ASP A 5 -13.71 1.16 -16.30
N ARG A 6 -12.63 0.55 -15.74
CA ARG A 6 -12.42 0.73 -14.29
C ARG A 6 -12.10 2.21 -14.09
N PRO A 7 -12.93 3.00 -13.38
CA PRO A 7 -12.57 4.38 -13.10
C PRO A 7 -11.23 4.37 -12.38
N LEU A 8 -10.27 5.14 -12.89
CA LEU A 8 -9.00 5.37 -12.20
C LEU A 8 -9.36 5.87 -10.80
N SER A 9 -8.83 5.22 -9.77
CA SER A 9 -8.98 5.71 -8.41
C SER A 9 -8.55 7.17 -8.38
N PRO A 10 -9.33 8.07 -7.75
CA PRO A 10 -8.99 9.49 -7.71
C PRO A 10 -7.56 9.65 -7.14
N PRO A 11 -6.80 10.64 -7.63
CA PRO A 11 -5.39 10.77 -7.30
C PRO A 11 -5.17 10.78 -5.79
N PHE A 12 -4.06 10.18 -5.36
CA PHE A 12 -3.59 10.26 -3.99
C PHE A 12 -3.02 11.67 -3.75
N VAL A 13 -3.84 12.59 -3.25
CA VAL A 13 -3.48 14.01 -3.12
C VAL A 13 -2.93 14.32 -1.73
N GLU A 14 -3.49 13.68 -0.69
CA GLU A 14 -3.08 13.89 0.69
C GLU A 14 -3.12 12.59 1.51
N PRO A 15 -2.35 12.46 2.60
CA PRO A 15 -2.27 11.24 3.39
C PRO A 15 -3.63 10.64 3.82
N LYS A 16 -4.65 11.46 4.09
CA LYS A 16 -5.98 10.98 4.48
C LYS A 16 -6.72 10.24 3.36
N ASP A 17 -6.31 10.40 2.10
CA ASP A 17 -6.88 9.66 0.97
C ASP A 17 -6.57 8.15 1.03
N LEU A 18 -5.63 7.72 1.88
CA LEU A 18 -5.36 6.30 2.14
C LEU A 18 -6.60 5.51 2.57
N VAL A 19 -7.62 6.18 3.14
CA VAL A 19 -8.91 5.55 3.50
C VAL A 19 -9.61 4.88 2.32
N ARG A 20 -9.27 5.26 1.08
CA ARG A 20 -9.88 4.76 -0.17
C ARG A 20 -9.20 3.50 -0.70
N TYR A 21 -8.07 3.10 -0.12
CA TYR A 21 -7.22 2.03 -0.62
C TYR A 21 -7.06 0.92 0.41
N ALA A 22 -6.88 -0.32 -0.07
CA ALA A 22 -6.46 -1.40 0.81
C ALA A 22 -4.99 -1.17 1.21
N LEU A 23 -4.74 -1.12 2.52
CA LEU A 23 -3.37 -1.07 3.05
C LEU A 23 -2.83 -2.50 3.15
N LEU A 24 -1.75 -2.79 2.42
CA LEU A 24 -1.08 -4.08 2.43
C LEU A 24 0.01 -4.04 3.50
N CYS A 25 -0.04 -5.00 4.43
CA CYS A 25 0.81 -5.02 5.61
C CYS A 25 1.64 -6.32 5.65
N SER A 26 2.90 -6.20 6.03
CA SER A 26 3.76 -7.35 6.35
C SER A 26 3.66 -7.69 7.83
N MET A 27 3.45 -8.96 8.19
CA MET A 27 3.43 -9.39 9.59
C MET A 27 4.80 -9.26 10.27
N HIS A 28 5.90 -9.22 9.50
CA HIS A 28 7.24 -8.91 10.04
C HIS A 28 7.45 -7.42 10.35
N ARG A 29 6.54 -6.54 9.89
CA ARG A 29 6.61 -5.08 10.09
C ARG A 29 5.23 -4.53 10.45
N PRO A 30 4.62 -4.99 11.56
CA PRO A 30 3.24 -4.67 11.89
C PRO A 30 3.03 -3.17 12.16
N ASP A 31 4.08 -2.48 12.64
CA ASP A 31 4.01 -1.08 13.06
C ASP A 31 4.21 -0.07 11.93
N ASP A 32 4.53 -0.54 10.71
CA ASP A 32 4.74 0.31 9.55
C ASP A 32 3.61 1.33 9.39
N TRP A 33 2.39 0.85 9.08
CA TRP A 33 1.24 1.71 8.81
C TRP A 33 0.83 2.55 10.03
N PRO A 34 0.69 1.97 11.24
CA PRO A 34 0.42 2.76 12.43
C PRO A 34 1.42 3.90 12.66
N ALA A 35 2.73 3.63 12.55
CA ALA A 35 3.77 4.63 12.78
C ALA A 35 3.75 5.73 11.71
N TRP A 36 3.58 5.37 10.44
CA TRP A 36 3.52 6.34 9.36
C TRP A 36 2.27 7.22 9.45
N LEU A 37 1.09 6.63 9.70
CA LEU A 37 -0.17 7.37 9.83
C LEU A 37 -0.12 8.35 11.02
N HIS A 38 0.45 7.92 12.14
CA HIS A 38 0.70 8.79 13.29
C HIS A 38 1.60 9.96 12.93
N ALA A 39 2.75 9.69 12.29
CA ALA A 39 3.68 10.73 11.86
C ALA A 39 3.08 11.69 10.82
N ALA A 40 2.18 11.20 9.97
CA ALA A 40 1.45 11.99 8.98
C ALA A 40 0.25 12.76 9.57
N GLY A 41 -0.05 12.60 10.86
CA GLY A 41 -1.20 13.25 11.51
C GLY A 41 -2.57 12.71 11.04
N VAL A 42 -2.59 11.50 10.46
CA VAL A 42 -3.82 10.88 9.94
C VAL A 42 -4.47 10.05 11.05
N THR A 43 -5.65 10.47 11.47
CA THR A 43 -6.45 9.76 12.50
C THR A 43 -7.66 9.03 11.94
N THR A 44 -7.97 9.24 10.65
CA THR A 44 -9.15 8.69 9.98
C THR A 44 -8.93 7.30 9.38
N VAL A 45 -7.72 6.76 9.47
CA VAL A 45 -7.32 5.47 8.89
C VAL A 45 -6.72 4.63 10.01
N ASP A 46 -7.22 3.40 10.18
CA ASP A 46 -6.63 2.43 11.10
C ASP A 46 -5.50 1.66 10.38
N GLY A 47 -4.24 1.93 10.78
CA GLY A 47 -3.08 1.23 10.23
C GLY A 47 -3.05 -0.27 10.53
N ASN A 48 -3.85 -0.74 11.48
CA ASN A 48 -3.94 -2.16 11.83
C ASN A 48 -4.98 -2.93 11.01
N SER A 49 -5.94 -2.25 10.38
CA SER A 49 -7.05 -2.90 9.66
C SER A 49 -6.72 -3.33 8.22
N GLY A 50 -5.46 -3.15 7.79
CA GLY A 50 -4.99 -3.54 6.47
C GLY A 50 -4.91 -5.07 6.25
N VAL A 51 -4.85 -5.47 4.97
CA VAL A 51 -4.65 -6.88 4.56
C VAL A 51 -3.28 -7.34 5.00
N LYS A 52 -3.21 -8.44 5.76
CA LYS A 52 -1.97 -8.96 6.33
C LYS A 52 -1.39 -10.06 5.45
N PHE A 53 -0.09 -9.95 5.16
CA PHE A 53 0.71 -10.93 4.46
C PHE A 53 1.82 -11.44 5.37
N GLU A 54 2.16 -12.73 5.22
CA GLU A 54 3.17 -13.39 6.05
C GLU A 54 4.52 -12.66 6.04
N ASN A 55 4.89 -12.06 4.91
CA ASN A 55 6.13 -11.31 4.77
C ASN A 55 6.00 -10.16 3.77
N SER A 56 7.06 -9.35 3.69
CA SER A 56 7.09 -8.16 2.84
C SER A 56 7.09 -8.48 1.35
N ALA A 57 7.71 -9.58 0.92
CA ALA A 57 7.77 -9.96 -0.49
C ALA A 57 6.36 -10.26 -1.04
N LEU A 58 5.53 -10.98 -0.27
CA LEU A 58 4.13 -11.21 -0.63
C LEU A 58 3.30 -9.92 -0.65
N ALA A 59 3.54 -9.00 0.29
CA ALA A 59 2.88 -7.70 0.29
C ALA A 59 3.28 -6.83 -0.92
N TYR A 60 4.54 -6.91 -1.37
CA TYR A 60 5.02 -6.20 -2.57
C TYR A 60 4.42 -6.79 -3.84
N GLN A 61 4.39 -8.12 -3.97
CA GLN A 61 3.73 -8.77 -5.10
C GLN A 61 2.24 -8.39 -5.19
N ALA A 62 1.54 -8.35 -4.06
CA ALA A 62 0.15 -7.90 -4.05
C ALA A 62 -0.02 -6.44 -4.49
N ALA A 63 0.96 -5.56 -4.22
CA ALA A 63 0.92 -4.19 -4.71
C ALA A 63 1.14 -4.12 -6.24
N ILE A 64 2.09 -4.91 -6.76
CA ILE A 64 2.34 -5.07 -8.21
C ILE A 64 1.08 -5.61 -8.91
N ASP A 65 0.38 -6.55 -8.26
CA ASP A 65 -0.89 -7.11 -8.73
C ASP A 65 -2.10 -6.17 -8.51
N GLU A 66 -1.85 -4.86 -8.28
CA GLU A 66 -2.84 -3.80 -8.09
C GLU A 66 -3.83 -4.02 -6.93
N CYS A 67 -3.49 -4.84 -5.93
CA CYS A 67 -4.41 -5.15 -4.82
C CYS A 67 -4.49 -4.03 -3.76
N GLY A 68 -3.58 -3.05 -3.77
CA GLY A 68 -3.57 -1.97 -2.79
C GLY A 68 -2.25 -1.21 -2.71
N ILE A 69 -2.06 -0.50 -1.60
CA ILE A 69 -0.86 0.30 -1.31
C ILE A 69 -0.04 -0.42 -0.24
N VAL A 70 1.26 -0.53 -0.44
CA VAL A 70 2.21 -1.13 0.51
C VAL A 70 3.28 -0.13 0.91
N MET A 71 3.79 -0.24 2.14
CA MET A 71 5.03 0.44 2.52
C MET A 71 6.24 -0.43 2.27
N ALA A 72 6.98 -0.07 1.22
CA ALA A 72 8.16 -0.80 0.77
C ALA A 72 9.46 -0.26 1.38
N GLN A 73 10.40 -1.17 1.63
CA GLN A 73 11.78 -0.79 1.85
C GLN A 73 12.44 -0.67 0.47
N ARG A 74 12.98 0.51 0.16
CA ARG A 74 13.51 0.83 -1.18
C ARG A 74 14.46 -0.24 -1.73
N ALA A 75 15.33 -0.81 -0.90
CA ALA A 75 16.30 -1.82 -1.31
C ALA A 75 15.67 -3.10 -1.91
N PHE A 76 14.39 -3.39 -1.64
CA PHE A 76 13.70 -4.58 -2.15
C PHE A 76 12.78 -4.30 -3.34
N VAL A 77 12.56 -3.03 -3.69
CA VAL A 77 11.67 -2.62 -4.79
C VAL A 77 12.38 -1.74 -5.82
N GLU A 78 13.69 -1.53 -5.68
CA GLU A 78 14.43 -0.61 -6.53
C GLU A 78 14.41 -1.06 -8.00
N ASP A 79 14.51 -2.36 -8.26
CA ASP A 79 14.48 -2.90 -9.62
C ASP A 79 13.08 -2.78 -10.24
N ASP A 80 12.02 -3.06 -9.47
CA ASP A 80 10.62 -2.87 -9.89
C ASP A 80 10.34 -1.41 -10.24
N LEU A 81 10.77 -0.47 -9.38
CA LEU A 81 10.66 0.97 -9.63
C LEU A 81 11.43 1.41 -10.87
N ARG A 82 12.60 0.82 -11.17
CA ARG A 82 13.34 1.09 -12.42
C ARG A 82 12.63 0.52 -13.64
N ALA A 83 11.97 -0.63 -13.51
CA ALA A 83 11.22 -1.28 -14.58
C ALA A 83 9.85 -0.62 -14.83
N GLY A 84 9.35 0.16 -13.86
CA GLY A 84 8.05 0.83 -13.95
C GLY A 84 6.87 -0.12 -13.71
N VAL A 85 7.08 -1.13 -12.87
CA VAL A 85 6.06 -2.10 -12.43
C VAL A 85 5.66 -1.87 -10.98
#